data_AF-J2IDB1-F1
#
_entry.id   AF-J2IDB1-F1
#
_cell.length_a   1.000
_cell.length_b   1.000
_cell.length_c   1.000
_cell.angle_alpha   90.00
_cell.angle_beta   90.00
_cell.angle_gamma   90.00
#
_symmetry.space_group_name_H-M   'P 1'
#
loop_
_entity.id
_entity.type
_entity.pdbx_description
1 polymer ?
#
loop_
_entity_poly.entity_id
_entity_poly.type
_entity_poly.pdbx_seq_one_letter_code
_entity_poly.pdbx_strand_id
1 'polypeptide(L)'
;MSSIVEALYELKYNPFEYGPYLASFYTHLDESENNLLLAPLVIPLCSHLLYSHKLYNSNKRSSIWSVFDDRTKLYDLQERIDGFQDLTEQCIQYCLINDWLSVNEQRLSLAVCDVADSTFTSQKSAEKLGSLFSGHSVVEIYAFLGVKPR
;
A
#
# COMPACT_ATOMS: atom_id res chain seq x y z
N MET A 1 -23.40 19.03 -4.83
CA MET A 1 -22.97 19.78 -6.02
C MET A 1 -21.50 19.47 -6.18
N SER A 2 -21.12 18.62 -7.14
CA SER A 2 -19.70 18.27 -7.34
C SER A 2 -18.98 19.50 -7.87
N SER A 3 -17.99 20.01 -7.12
CA SER A 3 -17.13 21.08 -7.62
C SER A 3 -16.13 20.52 -8.63
N ILE A 4 -15.67 21.34 -9.59
CA ILE A 4 -14.64 20.89 -10.55
C ILE A 4 -13.37 20.37 -9.84
N VAL A 5 -13.09 20.87 -8.63
CA VAL A 5 -11.96 20.44 -7.80
C VAL A 5 -12.18 19.00 -7.31
N GLU A 6 -13.39 18.67 -6.87
CA GLU A 6 -13.74 17.30 -6.44
C GLU A 6 -13.66 16.33 -7.62
N ALA A 7 -14.20 16.70 -8.78
CA ALA A 7 -14.11 15.87 -9.98
C ALA A 7 -12.66 15.60 -10.42
N LEU A 8 -11.79 16.62 -10.35
CA LEU A 8 -10.35 16.46 -10.61
C LEU A 8 -9.66 15.60 -9.56
N TYR A 9 -10.08 15.71 -8.29
CA TYR A 9 -9.56 14.90 -7.20
C TYR A 9 -9.92 13.42 -7.39
N GLU A 10 -11.18 13.10 -7.64
CA GLU A 10 -11.66 11.73 -7.90
C GLU A 10 -11.01 11.12 -9.15
N LEU A 11 -10.86 11.91 -10.21
CA LEU A 11 -10.17 11.46 -11.43
C LEU A 11 -8.72 11.08 -11.13
N LYS A 12 -8.05 11.79 -10.23
CA LYS A 12 -6.66 11.50 -9.83
C LYS A 12 -6.55 10.39 -8.79
N TYR A 13 -7.50 10.30 -7.86
CA TYR A 13 -7.47 9.43 -6.69
C TYR A 13 -8.70 8.53 -6.68
N ASN A 14 -8.59 7.38 -7.35
CA ASN A 14 -9.66 6.40 -7.44
C ASN A 14 -9.14 4.95 -7.36
N PRO A 15 -10.02 3.98 -7.10
CA PRO A 15 -9.65 2.57 -6.97
C PRO A 15 -9.11 1.92 -8.24
N PHE A 16 -9.49 2.41 -9.42
CA PHE A 16 -8.98 1.87 -10.68
C PHE A 16 -7.49 2.16 -10.84
N GLU A 17 -7.05 3.35 -10.39
CA GLU A 17 -5.65 3.75 -10.40
C GLU A 17 -4.85 3.10 -9.27
N TYR A 18 -5.39 3.08 -8.04
CA TYR A 18 -4.64 2.66 -6.85
C TYR A 18 -4.87 1.20 -6.40
N GLY A 19 -5.91 0.52 -6.89
CA GLY A 19 -6.12 -0.91 -6.66
C GLY A 19 -4.94 -1.78 -7.10
N PRO A 20 -4.35 -1.56 -8.29
CA PRO A 20 -3.16 -2.30 -8.72
C PRO A 20 -1.95 -2.10 -7.80
N TYR A 21 -1.85 -0.99 -7.06
CA TYR A 21 -0.79 -0.82 -6.06
C TYR A 21 -0.99 -1.77 -4.87
N LEU A 22 -2.21 -1.93 -4.37
CA LEU A 22 -2.55 -2.88 -3.31
C LEU A 22 -2.26 -4.32 -3.76
N ALA A 23 -2.76 -4.71 -4.93
CA ALA A 23 -2.51 -6.04 -5.48
C ALA A 23 -1.00 -6.32 -5.67
N SER A 24 -0.26 -5.38 -6.25
CA SER A 24 1.20 -5.49 -6.44
C SER A 24 1.95 -5.62 -5.12
N PHE A 25 1.54 -4.86 -4.10
CA PHE A 25 2.11 -4.90 -2.76
C PHE A 25 1.92 -6.27 -2.11
N TYR A 26 0.68 -6.77 -2.04
CA TYR A 26 0.37 -8.04 -1.39
C TYR A 26 0.90 -9.26 -2.17
N THR A 27 1.11 -9.14 -3.49
CA THR A 27 1.79 -10.17 -4.29
C THR A 27 3.25 -10.36 -3.90
N HIS A 28 3.88 -9.30 -3.42
CA HIS A 28 5.30 -9.30 -3.07
C HIS A 28 5.56 -9.26 -1.56
N LEU A 29 4.49 -9.28 -0.77
CA LEU A 29 4.55 -9.34 0.68
C LEU A 29 4.47 -10.81 1.12
N ASP A 30 5.36 -11.20 2.02
CA ASP A 30 5.31 -12.54 2.61
C ASP A 30 4.03 -12.71 3.45
N GLU A 31 3.50 -13.93 3.50
CA GLU A 31 2.34 -14.21 4.34
C GLU A 31 2.63 -13.87 5.81
N SER A 32 1.87 -12.93 6.35
CA SER A 32 1.94 -12.51 7.75
C SER A 32 0.53 -12.33 8.30
N GLU A 33 0.37 -12.64 9.58
CA GLU A 33 -0.85 -12.31 10.31
C GLU A 33 -1.01 -10.78 10.40
N ASN A 34 -2.27 -10.34 10.45
CA ASN A 34 -2.66 -8.94 10.54
C ASN A 34 -2.14 -8.05 9.41
N ASN A 35 -1.70 -8.63 8.28
CA ASN A 35 -1.12 -7.87 7.17
C ASN A 35 -2.14 -6.92 6.49
N LEU A 36 -3.45 -7.08 6.76
CA LEU A 36 -4.49 -6.13 6.36
C LEU A 36 -4.21 -4.73 6.91
N LEU A 37 -3.63 -4.64 8.12
CA LEU A 37 -3.25 -3.38 8.74
C LEU A 37 -2.14 -2.65 7.97
N LEU A 38 -1.46 -3.28 7.00
CA LEU A 38 -0.46 -2.60 6.17
C LEU A 38 -1.08 -1.87 4.98
N ALA A 39 -2.32 -2.18 4.60
CA ALA A 39 -3.00 -1.56 3.45
C ALA A 39 -3.00 -0.01 3.49
N PRO A 40 -3.28 0.65 4.64
CA PRO A 40 -3.29 2.10 4.73
C PRO A 40 -1.93 2.77 4.47
N LEU A 41 -0.82 2.02 4.52
CA LEU A 41 0.52 2.54 4.24
C LEU A 41 0.85 2.57 2.75
N VAL A 42 0.19 1.74 1.94
CA VAL A 42 0.60 1.51 0.54
C VAL A 42 0.45 2.78 -0.30
N ILE A 43 -0.75 3.39 -0.29
CA ILE A 43 -1.04 4.58 -1.10
C ILE A 43 -0.21 5.78 -0.64
N PRO A 44 -0.13 6.14 0.66
CA PRO A 44 0.71 7.24 1.10
C PRO A 44 2.18 7.06 0.74
N LEU A 45 2.77 5.87 0.92
CA LEU A 45 4.19 5.68 0.64
C LEU A 45 4.49 5.63 -0.87
N CYS A 46 3.61 5.02 -1.66
CA CYS A 46 3.80 4.89 -3.11
C CYS A 46 3.46 6.16 -3.90
N SER A 47 2.56 7.01 -3.40
CA SER A 47 2.19 8.28 -4.06
C SER A 47 3.08 9.45 -3.67
N HIS A 48 3.91 9.31 -2.63
CA HIS A 48 4.79 10.38 -2.17
C HIS A 48 5.98 10.57 -3.13
N LEU A 49 6.20 11.79 -3.61
CA LEU A 49 7.21 12.07 -4.65
C LEU A 49 8.62 11.57 -4.32
N LEU A 50 9.04 11.68 -3.05
CA LEU A 50 10.37 11.23 -2.64
C LEU A 50 10.44 9.71 -2.45
N TYR A 51 9.42 9.12 -1.84
CA TYR A 51 9.45 7.69 -1.50
C TYR A 51 9.09 6.81 -2.67
N SER A 52 8.20 7.24 -3.55
CA SER A 52 7.91 6.55 -4.81
C SER A 52 9.19 6.35 -5.62
N HIS A 53 10.01 7.40 -5.74
CA HIS A 53 11.30 7.34 -6.42
C HIS A 53 12.31 6.45 -5.69
N LYS A 54 12.43 6.54 -4.35
CA LYS A 54 13.33 5.66 -3.58
C LYS A 54 12.91 4.19 -3.67
N LEU A 55 11.61 3.91 -3.56
CA LEU A 55 11.03 2.57 -3.68
C LEU A 55 11.30 2.00 -5.07
N TYR A 56 11.02 2.76 -6.14
CA TYR A 56 11.24 2.34 -7.52
C TYR A 56 12.70 1.94 -7.79
N ASN A 57 13.66 2.65 -7.18
CA ASN A 57 15.10 2.41 -7.35
C ASN A 57 15.69 1.45 -6.30
N SER A 58 14.89 0.98 -5.34
CA SER A 58 15.35 0.03 -4.34
C SER A 58 15.71 -1.33 -4.96
N ASN A 59 16.67 -2.01 -4.36
CA ASN A 59 17.17 -3.31 -4.81
C ASN A 59 17.19 -4.33 -3.67
N LYS A 60 17.64 -5.56 -3.94
CA LYS A 60 17.64 -6.64 -2.94
C LYS A 60 18.49 -6.38 -1.69
N ARG A 61 19.41 -5.39 -1.73
CA ARG A 61 20.23 -4.96 -0.58
C ARG A 61 19.61 -3.78 0.16
N SER A 62 18.56 -3.16 -0.39
CA SER A 62 17.83 -2.10 0.28
C SER A 62 17.03 -2.69 1.45
N SER A 63 16.94 -1.91 2.52
CA SER A 63 16.13 -2.22 3.69
C SER A 63 15.19 -1.06 4.01
N ILE A 64 14.17 -1.31 4.83
CA ILE A 64 13.23 -0.27 5.30
C ILE A 64 14.01 0.94 5.86
N TRP A 65 15.04 0.69 6.69
CA TRP A 65 15.89 1.75 7.26
C TRP A 65 16.61 2.59 6.22
N SER A 66 17.07 2.00 5.12
CA SER A 66 17.80 2.72 4.06
C SER A 66 16.88 3.53 3.14
N VAL A 67 15.64 3.06 2.93
CA VAL A 67 14.66 3.70 2.04
C VAL A 67 13.96 4.85 2.74
N PHE A 68 13.68 4.68 4.04
CA PHE A 68 13.00 5.64 4.90
C PHE A 68 13.94 6.24 5.96
N ASP A 69 15.20 6.48 5.57
CA ASP A 69 16.25 7.05 6.41
C ASP A 69 15.94 8.48 6.88
N ASP A 70 15.36 9.30 6.01
CA ASP A 70 14.96 10.67 6.32
C ASP A 70 13.59 10.73 7.00
N ARG A 71 13.59 10.52 8.32
CA ARG A 71 12.39 10.60 9.16
C ARG A 71 11.66 11.94 9.08
N THR A 72 12.33 13.02 8.69
CA THR A 72 11.67 14.34 8.59
C THR A 72 10.64 14.37 7.47
N LYS A 73 10.76 13.48 6.48
CA LYS A 73 9.79 13.32 5.39
C LYS A 73 8.64 12.37 5.74
N LEU A 74 8.57 11.89 6.98
CA LEU A 74 7.48 11.04 7.48
C LEU A 74 6.53 11.79 8.43
N TYR A 75 6.79 13.07 8.76
CA TYR A 75 6.01 13.78 9.78
C TYR A 75 4.52 13.92 9.44
N ASP A 76 4.19 14.04 8.15
CA ASP A 76 2.82 14.11 7.64
C ASP A 76 2.25 12.73 7.28
N LEU A 77 2.99 11.63 7.49
CA LEU A 77 2.55 10.31 7.06
C LEU A 77 1.23 9.90 7.74
N GLN A 78 1.05 10.21 9.03
CA GLN A 78 -0.20 9.92 9.73
C GLN A 78 -1.38 10.67 9.09
N GLU A 79 -1.23 11.96 8.82
CA GLU A 79 -2.27 12.78 8.18
C GLU A 79 -2.63 12.24 6.78
N ARG A 80 -1.61 11.76 6.04
CA ARG A 80 -1.82 11.17 4.72
C ARG A 80 -2.51 9.80 4.80
N ILE A 81 -2.16 8.96 5.77
CA ILE A 81 -2.88 7.70 6.05
C ILE A 81 -4.35 8.02 6.30
N ASP A 82 -4.62 8.99 7.17
CA ASP A 82 -5.96 9.40 7.54
C ASP A 82 -6.73 9.96 6.32
N GLY A 83 -6.08 10.77 5.49
CA GLY A 83 -6.69 11.35 4.28
C GLY A 83 -6.92 10.36 3.13
N PHE A 84 -6.21 9.23 3.10
CA PHE A 84 -6.39 8.17 2.11
C PHE A 84 -7.19 6.97 2.61
N GLN A 85 -7.79 7.05 3.81
CA GLN A 85 -8.54 5.94 4.40
C GLN A 85 -9.65 5.44 3.46
N ASP A 86 -10.57 6.32 3.07
CA ASP A 86 -11.70 5.96 2.19
C ASP A 86 -11.22 5.38 0.86
N LEU A 87 -10.17 5.96 0.27
CA LEU A 87 -9.59 5.45 -0.98
C LEU A 87 -8.99 4.05 -0.79
N THR A 88 -8.30 3.81 0.34
CA THR A 88 -7.72 2.50 0.66
C THR A 88 -8.80 1.44 0.79
N GLU A 89 -9.89 1.75 1.51
CA GLU A 89 -11.03 0.85 1.67
C GLU A 89 -11.67 0.52 0.32
N GLN A 90 -11.90 1.53 -0.53
CA GLN A 90 -12.42 1.31 -1.88
C GLN A 90 -11.45 0.50 -2.76
N CYS A 91 -10.13 0.69 -2.62
CA CYS A 91 -9.12 -0.11 -3.33
C CYS A 91 -9.14 -1.57 -2.87
N ILE A 92 -9.29 -1.84 -1.58
CA ILE A 92 -9.43 -3.20 -1.05
C ILE A 92 -10.68 -3.85 -1.64
N GLN A 93 -11.84 -3.18 -1.58
CA GLN A 93 -13.08 -3.67 -2.18
C GLN A 93 -12.92 -3.95 -3.67
N TYR A 94 -12.29 -3.03 -4.41
CA TYR A 94 -12.02 -3.20 -5.83
C TYR A 94 -11.14 -4.44 -6.09
N CYS A 95 -10.08 -4.65 -5.30
CA CYS A 95 -9.23 -5.85 -5.43
C CYS A 95 -10.01 -7.15 -5.13
N LEU A 96 -10.92 -7.14 -4.15
CA LEU A 96 -11.74 -8.30 -3.80
C LEU A 96 -12.76 -8.63 -4.89
N ILE A 97 -13.43 -7.62 -5.45
CA ILE A 97 -14.44 -7.80 -6.52
C ILE A 97 -13.80 -8.36 -7.80
N ASN A 98 -12.55 -7.98 -8.08
CA ASN A 98 -11.82 -8.46 -9.26
C ASN A 98 -11.02 -9.74 -8.99
N ASP A 99 -11.21 -10.39 -7.84
CA ASP A 99 -10.49 -11.59 -7.43
C ASP A 99 -8.96 -11.43 -7.49
N TRP A 100 -8.42 -10.23 -7.24
CA TRP A 100 -6.97 -10.00 -7.16
C TRP A 100 -6.44 -10.38 -5.77
N LEU A 101 -7.24 -10.10 -4.75
CA LEU A 101 -6.96 -10.41 -3.35
C LEU A 101 -8.15 -11.13 -2.73
N SER A 102 -7.90 -11.88 -1.67
CA SER A 102 -8.90 -12.51 -0.81
C SER A 102 -8.63 -12.14 0.65
N VAL A 103 -9.68 -12.05 1.45
CA VAL A 103 -9.59 -11.78 2.89
C VAL A 103 -9.66 -13.08 3.66
N ASN A 104 -8.72 -13.27 4.57
CA ASN A 104 -8.82 -14.24 5.65
C ASN A 104 -9.23 -13.50 6.93
N GLU A 105 -10.51 -13.63 7.30
CA GLU A 105 -11.09 -12.95 8.47
C GLU A 105 -10.49 -13.44 9.81
N GLN A 106 -10.02 -14.69 9.87
CA GLN A 106 -9.50 -15.29 11.11
C GLN A 106 -8.10 -14.75 11.44
N ARG A 107 -7.29 -14.50 10.40
CA ARG A 107 -5.92 -13.98 10.54
C ARG A 107 -5.82 -12.48 10.29
N LEU A 108 -6.94 -11.83 9.96
CA LEU A 108 -7.01 -10.43 9.52
C LEU A 108 -5.96 -10.14 8.44
N SER A 109 -5.91 -10.99 7.42
CA SER A 109 -4.89 -10.93 6.37
C SER A 109 -5.48 -10.94 4.98
N LEU A 110 -4.83 -10.24 4.06
CA LEU A 110 -5.04 -10.31 2.63
C LEU A 110 -4.04 -11.29 2.02
N ALA A 111 -4.52 -12.12 1.09
CA ALA A 111 -3.72 -13.04 0.30
C ALA A 111 -4.06 -12.88 -1.19
N VAL A 112 -3.08 -13.13 -2.06
CA VAL A 112 -3.31 -13.11 -3.51
C VAL A 112 -4.15 -14.31 -3.91
N CYS A 113 -5.09 -14.10 -4.81
CA CYS A 113 -5.84 -15.19 -5.41
C CYS A 113 -5.01 -15.82 -6.54
N ASP A 114 -4.91 -17.14 -6.55
CA ASP A 114 -4.10 -17.92 -7.51
C ASP A 114 -4.74 -18.03 -8.92
N VAL A 115 -5.65 -17.12 -9.26
CA VAL A 115 -6.45 -17.19 -10.49
C VAL A 115 -5.56 -16.79 -11.67
N ALA A 116 -5.31 -17.74 -12.58
CA ALA A 116 -4.44 -17.58 -13.74
C ALA A 116 -4.76 -16.38 -14.68
N ASP A 117 -5.92 -15.74 -14.49
CA ASP A 117 -6.46 -14.65 -15.31
C ASP A 117 -6.50 -13.28 -14.60
N SER A 118 -5.97 -13.13 -13.38
CA SER A 118 -5.96 -11.81 -12.70
C SER A 118 -4.95 -10.85 -13.37
N THR A 119 -5.41 -10.09 -14.36
CA THR A 119 -4.57 -9.13 -15.08
C THR A 119 -4.71 -7.71 -14.49
N PHE A 120 -3.89 -7.38 -13.48
CA PHE A 120 -3.65 -5.99 -13.09
C PHE A 120 -2.28 -5.53 -13.58
N THR A 121 -2.13 -4.22 -13.82
CA THR A 121 -0.83 -3.66 -14.18
C THR A 121 0.04 -3.59 -12.93
N SER A 122 1.16 -4.31 -12.94
CA SER A 122 2.14 -4.29 -11.85
C SER A 122 2.65 -2.87 -11.59
N GLN A 123 2.68 -2.50 -10.31
CA GLN A 123 3.13 -1.21 -9.83
C GLN A 123 4.45 -1.38 -9.08
N LYS A 124 5.56 -1.17 -9.79
CA LYS A 124 6.93 -1.46 -9.29
C LYS A 124 7.24 -0.85 -7.92
N SER A 125 6.80 0.37 -7.62
CA SER A 125 7.03 0.96 -6.29
C SER A 125 6.33 0.18 -5.17
N ALA A 126 5.13 -0.35 -5.43
CA ALA A 126 4.36 -1.14 -4.49
C ALA A 126 4.92 -2.56 -4.33
N GLU A 127 5.38 -3.19 -5.42
CA GLU A 127 6.10 -4.47 -5.35
C GLU A 127 7.33 -4.36 -4.44
N LYS A 128 8.13 -3.29 -4.66
CA LYS A 128 9.31 -3.01 -3.85
C LYS A 128 8.97 -2.73 -2.40
N LEU A 129 7.86 -2.03 -2.14
CA LEU A 129 7.38 -1.83 -0.77
C LEU A 129 7.01 -3.16 -0.10
N GLY A 130 6.30 -4.04 -0.82
CA GLY A 130 5.94 -5.39 -0.34
C GLY A 130 7.18 -6.18 0.05
N SER A 131 8.15 -6.27 -0.87
CA SER A 131 9.42 -6.96 -0.59
C SER A 131 10.26 -6.35 0.52
N LEU A 132 10.15 -5.04 0.77
CA LEU A 132 10.84 -4.39 1.89
C LEU A 132 10.16 -4.69 3.22
N PHE A 133 8.84 -4.88 3.23
CA PHE A 133 8.07 -5.21 4.42
C PHE A 133 8.07 -6.70 4.74
N SER A 134 8.33 -7.56 3.74
CA SER A 134 8.56 -8.99 3.93
C SER A 134 9.62 -9.27 5.00
N GLY A 135 9.31 -10.22 5.90
CA GLY A 135 10.17 -10.57 7.03
C GLY A 135 10.10 -9.63 8.24
N HIS A 136 9.27 -8.59 8.18
CA HIS A 136 9.01 -7.70 9.32
C HIS A 136 7.57 -7.83 9.81
N SER A 137 7.39 -7.78 11.13
CA SER A 137 6.05 -7.75 11.70
C SER A 137 5.37 -6.41 11.46
N VAL A 138 4.03 -6.42 11.42
CA VAL A 138 3.22 -5.21 11.30
C VAL A 138 3.59 -4.17 12.37
N VAL A 139 3.79 -4.62 13.61
CA VAL A 139 4.14 -3.75 14.74
C VAL A 139 5.48 -3.07 14.53
N GLU A 140 6.49 -3.81 14.05
CA GLU A 140 7.82 -3.24 13.76
C GLU A 140 7.76 -2.20 12.65
N ILE A 141 6.99 -2.45 11.59
CA ILE A 141 6.82 -1.51 10.47
C ILE A 141 6.20 -0.20 10.97
N TYR A 142 5.09 -0.27 11.71
CA TYR A 142 4.42 0.90 12.26
C TYR A 142 5.29 1.67 13.25
N ALA A 143 5.95 0.96 14.18
CA ALA A 143 6.85 1.57 15.14
C ALA A 143 8.03 2.29 14.47
N PHE A 144 8.59 1.69 13.41
CA PHE A 144 9.68 2.28 12.65
C PHE A 144 9.24 3.54 11.89
N LEU A 145 8.07 3.49 11.23
CA LEU A 145 7.52 4.62 10.48
C LEU A 145 6.98 5.74 11.39
N GLY A 146 6.82 5.48 12.70
CA GLY A 146 6.37 6.47 13.67
C GLY A 146 4.88 6.81 13.55
N VAL A 147 4.07 5.89 13.03
CA VAL A 147 2.63 6.05 12.81
C VAL A 147 1.84 4.95 13.52
N LYS A 148 0.53 5.14 13.66
CA LYS A 148 -0.37 4.17 14.29
C LYS A 148 -1.24 3.48 13.23
N PRO A 149 -1.47 2.15 13.36
CA PRO A 149 -2.45 1.47 12.53
C PRO A 149 -3.84 2.07 12.78
N ARG A 150 -4.62 2.21 11.71
CA ARG A 150 -6.02 2.61 11.72
C ARG A 150 -6.91 1.43 11.41
#